data_AF-A0A4S2G7W1-F1
#
_entry.id   AF-A0A4S2G7W1-F1
#
_cell.length_a   1.000
_cell.length_b   1.000
_cell.length_c   1.000
_cell.angle_alpha   90.00
_cell.angle_beta   90.00
_cell.angle_gamma   90.00
#
_symmetry.space_group_name_H-M   'P 1'
#
loop_
_entity.id
_entity.type
_entity.pdbx_description
1 polymer ?
#
loop_
_entity_poly.entity_id
_entity_poly.type
_entity_poly.pdbx_seq_one_letter_code
_entity_poly.pdbx_strand_id
1 'polypeptide(L)'
;MIETERLVLRHWRVKDASALYKYASDNRVSELALWPTHTSVKMSHEVIEKVFMPNPYCLAIVLRMMSALAVQSAWLCKLTEQSNRSVSACSQGYC
;
A
#
# COMPACT_ATOMS: atom_id res chain seq x y z
N MET A 1 11.32 12.48 5.80
CA MET A 1 10.18 11.55 5.61
C MET A 1 8.93 12.42 5.60
N ILE A 2 8.07 12.27 4.60
CA ILE A 2 6.88 13.11 4.43
C ILE A 2 5.66 12.21 4.57
N GLU A 3 4.71 12.63 5.39
CA GLU A 3 3.53 11.86 5.73
C GLU A 3 2.27 12.65 5.36
N THR A 4 1.31 11.98 4.71
CA THR A 4 -0.03 12.50 4.47
C THR A 4 -1.06 11.56 5.07
N GLU A 5 -2.33 11.96 5.02
CA GLU A 5 -3.46 11.17 5.52
C GLU A 5 -3.51 9.75 4.93
N ARG A 6 -3.16 9.61 3.64
CA ARG A 6 -3.27 8.35 2.90
C ARG A 6 -1.94 7.78 2.42
N LEU A 7 -0.86 8.57 2.41
CA LEU A 7 0.42 8.17 1.81
C LEU A 7 1.59 8.46 2.75
N VAL A 8 2.66 7.68 2.60
CA VAL A 8 3.95 7.88 3.25
C VAL A 8 5.02 7.93 2.18
N LEU A 9 5.75 9.03 2.13
CA LEU A 9 6.93 9.19 1.28
C LEU A 9 8.18 9.03 2.14
N ARG A 10 8.95 7.98 1.85
CA ARG A 10 10.19 7.66 2.56
C ARG A 10 11.29 7.30 1.58
N HIS A 11 12.53 7.37 2.01
CA HIS A 11 13.64 6.85 1.21
C HIS A 11 13.45 5.36 0.90
N TRP A 12 13.95 4.97 -0.27
CA TRP A 12 13.99 3.58 -0.72
C TRP A 12 14.80 2.72 0.24
N ARG A 13 14.37 1.47 0.41
CA ARG A 13 15.09 0.45 1.17
C ARG A 13 15.29 -0.76 0.29
N VAL A 14 16.38 -1.46 0.51
CA VAL A 14 16.72 -2.70 -0.20
C VAL A 14 15.58 -3.72 -0.21
N LYS A 15 14.85 -3.85 0.90
CA LYS A 15 13.69 -4.74 1.03
C LYS A 15 12.52 -4.43 0.10
N ASP A 16 12.48 -3.23 -0.49
CA ASP A 16 11.43 -2.81 -1.42
C ASP A 16 11.64 -3.41 -2.82
N ALA A 17 12.78 -4.07 -3.09
CA ALA A 17 13.12 -4.62 -4.39
C ALA A 17 12.05 -5.56 -4.97
N SER A 18 11.44 -6.42 -4.14
CA SER A 18 10.38 -7.32 -4.60
C SER A 18 9.10 -6.57 -5.00
N ALA A 19 8.73 -5.53 -4.24
CA ALA A 19 7.59 -4.70 -4.55
C ALA A 19 7.82 -3.82 -5.79
N LEU A 20 9.03 -3.27 -5.94
CA LEU A 20 9.44 -2.54 -7.15
C LEU A 20 9.38 -3.44 -8.38
N TYR A 21 9.96 -4.65 -8.28
CA TYR A 21 9.99 -5.63 -9.36
C TYR A 21 8.59 -5.94 -9.89
N LYS A 22 7.60 -6.12 -9.01
CA LYS A 22 6.22 -6.44 -9.38
C LYS A 22 5.62 -5.49 -10.42
N TYR A 23 5.98 -4.20 -10.36
CA TYR A 23 5.49 -3.19 -11.29
C TYR A 23 6.49 -2.91 -12.41
N ALA A 24 7.79 -2.86 -12.10
CA ALA A 24 8.84 -2.58 -13.07
C ALA A 24 9.12 -3.73 -14.05
N SER A 25 8.60 -4.94 -13.78
CA SER A 25 8.64 -6.07 -14.70
C SER A 25 7.59 -5.99 -15.81
N ASP A 26 6.57 -5.13 -15.68
CA ASP A 26 5.56 -4.92 -16.72
C ASP A 26 6.10 -3.89 -17.73
N ASN A 27 6.25 -4.31 -18.99
CA ASN A 27 6.77 -3.45 -20.05
C ASN A 27 5.98 -2.15 -20.22
N ARG A 28 4.66 -2.19 -19.96
CA ARG A 28 3.80 -1.01 -20.09
C ARG A 28 4.14 0.06 -19.06
N VAL A 29 4.68 -0.34 -17.91
CA VAL A 29 5.10 0.57 -16.83
C VAL A 29 6.50 1.10 -17.10
N SER A 30 7.43 0.22 -17.47
CA SER A 30 8.83 0.58 -17.70
C SER A 30 9.03 1.47 -18.94
N GLU A 31 8.30 1.22 -20.04
CA GLU A 31 8.34 2.02 -21.26
C GLU A 31 7.90 3.47 -21.00
N LEU A 32 6.81 3.67 -20.26
CA LEU A 32 6.33 5.00 -19.87
C LEU A 32 7.29 5.72 -18.91
N ALA A 33 7.99 4.96 -18.07
CA ALA A 33 8.98 5.51 -17.16
C ALA A 33 10.31 5.84 -17.88
N LEU A 34 10.51 5.39 -19.12
CA LEU A 34 11.80 5.43 -19.83
C LEU A 34 12.92 4.66 -19.11
N TRP A 35 12.55 3.58 -18.42
CA TRP A 35 13.50 2.66 -17.76
C TRP A 35 13.47 1.30 -18.45
N PRO A 36 14.59 0.56 -18.46
CA PRO A 36 14.56 -0.82 -18.91
C PRO A 36 13.63 -1.66 -18.03
N THR A 37 12.86 -2.56 -18.65
CA THR A 37 12.00 -3.51 -17.94
C THR A 37 12.83 -4.39 -17.02
N HIS A 38 12.46 -4.46 -15.74
CA HIS A 38 13.21 -5.26 -14.79
C HIS A 38 13.00 -6.75 -15.07
N THR A 39 14.09 -7.48 -15.25
CA THR A 39 14.04 -8.93 -15.56
C THR A 39 14.09 -9.81 -14.32
N SER A 40 14.60 -9.28 -13.19
CA SER A 40 14.68 -10.01 -11.92
C SER A 40 14.56 -9.08 -10.70
N VAL A 41 14.25 -9.67 -9.54
CA VAL A 41 14.28 -8.95 -8.25
C VAL A 41 15.70 -8.44 -7.94
N LYS A 42 16.74 -9.18 -8.35
CA LYS A 42 18.13 -8.75 -8.19
C LYS A 42 18.42 -7.47 -8.97
N MET A 43 17.95 -7.37 -10.21
CA MET A 43 18.08 -6.13 -10.99
C MET A 43 17.40 -4.95 -10.28
N SER A 44 16.21 -5.18 -9.72
CA SER A 44 15.48 -4.15 -8.95
C SER A 44 16.25 -3.69 -7.71
N HIS A 45 16.91 -4.62 -7.02
CA HIS A 45 17.78 -4.33 -5.88
C HIS A 45 18.96 -3.44 -6.29
N GLU A 46 19.64 -3.78 -7.38
CA GLU A 46 20.76 -2.97 -7.89
C GLU A 46 20.32 -1.55 -8.29
N VAL A 47 19.14 -1.42 -8.91
CA VAL A 47 18.58 -0.10 -9.25
C VAL A 47 18.28 0.72 -7.99
N ILE A 48 17.70 0.09 -6.96
CA ILE A 48 17.45 0.78 -5.68
C ILE A 48 18.77 1.28 -5.08
N GLU A 49 19.79 0.45 -5.00
CA GLU A 49 21.07 0.80 -4.36
C GLU A 49 21.89 1.82 -5.15
N LYS A 50 21.95 1.68 -6.48
CA LYS A 50 22.82 2.50 -7.33
C LYS A 50 22.16 3.79 -7.82
N VAL A 51 20.84 3.83 -7.94
CA VAL A 51 20.11 4.97 -8.51
C VAL A 51 19.25 5.66 -7.47
N PHE A 52 18.37 4.93 -6.79
CA PHE A 52 17.35 5.56 -5.96
C PHE A 52 17.84 5.97 -4.58
N MET A 53 18.67 5.16 -3.93
CA MET A 53 19.20 5.47 -2.60
C MET A 53 20.20 6.65 -2.57
N PRO A 54 21.10 6.82 -3.55
CA PRO A 54 22.02 7.96 -3.56
C PRO A 54 21.31 9.29 -3.85
N ASN A 55 20.13 9.27 -4.47
CA ASN A 55 19.37 10.46 -4.81
C ASN A 55 18.40 10.84 -3.67
N PRO A 56 18.64 11.94 -2.93
CA PRO A 56 17.79 12.34 -1.81
C PRO A 56 16.38 12.75 -2.23
N TYR A 57 16.15 13.02 -3.52
CA TYR A 57 14.84 13.37 -4.08
C TYR A 57 14.06 12.15 -4.58
N CYS A 58 14.69 10.97 -4.65
CA CYS A 58 14.00 9.72 -5.01
C CYS A 58 13.37 9.09 -3.76
N LEU A 59 12.04 9.22 -3.64
CA LEU A 59 11.27 8.67 -2.52
C LEU A 59 10.35 7.55 -2.98
N ALA A 60 10.24 6.50 -2.17
CA ALA A 60 9.24 5.47 -2.31
C ALA A 60 7.91 5.96 -1.72
N ILE A 61 6.82 5.80 -2.47
CA ILE A 61 5.46 6.10 -2.04
C ILE A 61 4.81 4.81 -1.53
N VAL A 62 4.35 4.82 -0.29
CA VAL A 62 3.67 3.69 0.33
C VAL A 62 2.28 4.15 0.77
N LEU A 63 1.26 3.34 0.48
CA LEU A 63 -0.09 3.60 0.95
C LEU A 63 -0.12 3.44 2.48
N ARG A 64 -0.53 4.50 3.18
CA ARG A 64 -0.92 4.43 4.59
C ARG A 64 -2.26 3.72 4.62
N MET A 65 -2.23 2.41 4.80
CA MET A 65 -3.45 1.67 5.09
C MET A 65 -3.96 2.20 6.43
N MET A 66 -5.12 2.86 6.40
CA MET A 66 -5.76 3.45 7.56
C MET A 66 -6.05 2.32 8.55
N SER A 67 -5.14 2.16 9.52
CA SER A 67 -5.26 1.31 10.70
C SER A 67 -5.93 -0.05 10.45
N ALA A 68 -5.17 -1.13 10.38
CA ALA A 68 -5.71 -2.49 10.52
C ALA A 68 -6.59 -2.65 11.80
N LEU A 69 -6.42 -1.76 12.78
CA LEU A 69 -7.31 -1.60 13.94
C LEU A 69 -8.75 -1.17 13.59
N ALA A 70 -8.99 -0.36 12.55
CA ALA A 70 -10.34 0.02 12.13
C ALA A 70 -11.11 -1.15 11.50
N VAL A 71 -10.40 -2.06 10.81
CA VAL A 71 -11.01 -3.27 10.26
C VAL A 71 -11.29 -4.28 11.38
N GLN A 72 -10.38 -4.40 12.36
CA GLN A 72 -10.63 -5.23 13.55
C GLN A 72 -11.75 -4.67 14.44
N SER A 73 -11.83 -3.36 14.64
CA SER A 73 -12.92 -2.75 15.43
C SER A 73 -14.26 -2.79 14.70
N ALA A 74 -14.29 -2.65 13.37
CA ALA A 74 -15.50 -2.89 12.57
C ALA A 74 -15.95 -4.36 12.63
N TRP A 75 -15.01 -5.31 12.71
CA TRP A 75 -15.32 -6.73 12.91
C TRP A 75 -15.84 -7.02 14.32
N LEU A 76 -15.26 -6.39 15.36
CA LEU A 76 -15.72 -6.52 16.74
C LEU A 76 -17.12 -5.92 16.95
N CYS A 77 -17.41 -4.74 16.38
CA CYS A 77 -18.73 -4.10 16.49
C CYS A 77 -19.86 -4.95 15.88
N LYS A 78 -19.61 -5.61 14.74
CA LYS A 78 -20.60 -6.50 14.12
C LYS A 78 -20.91 -7.74 14.96
N LEU A 79 -19.97 -8.23 15.77
CA LEU A 79 -20.18 -9.40 16.63
C LEU A 79 -20.99 -9.07 17.88
N THR A 80 -20.83 -7.86 18.43
CA THR A 80 -21.68 -7.36 19.54
C THR A 80 -23.10 -7.03 19.10
N GLU A 81 -23.32 -6.65 17.83
CA GLU A 81 -24.67 -6.46 17.27
C GLU A 81 -25.41 -7.79 17.03
N GLN A 82 -24.69 -8.87 16.72
CA GLN A 82 -25.29 -10.19 16.50
C GLN A 82 -25.64 -10.91 17.80
N SER A 83 -24.90 -10.70 18.90
CA SER A 83 -25.23 -11.34 20.18
C SER A 83 -26.36 -10.63 20.96
N ASN A 84 -26.75 -9.41 20.56
CA ASN A 84 -27.79 -8.63 21.24
C ASN A 84 -29.11 -8.50 20.47
N ARG A 85 -29.33 -9.29 19.40
CA ARG A 85 -30.65 -9.41 18.78
C ARG A 85 -31.49 -10.49 19.44
N SER A 86 -32.03 -10.16 20.61
CA SER A 86 -33.40 -10.51 20.93
C SER A 86 -34.19 -9.21 21.10
N VAL A 87 -35.39 -9.17 20.52
CA VAL A 87 -36.44 -8.12 20.59
C VAL A 87 -36.10 -6.70 20.09
N SER A 88 -36.38 -6.45 18.81
CA SER A 88 -37.68 -5.92 18.34
C SER A 88 -37.50 -5.26 16.98
N ALA A 89 -38.31 -5.70 16.01
CA ALA A 89 -38.40 -5.08 14.70
C ALA A 89 -39.12 -3.73 14.86
N CYS A 90 -38.41 -2.63 14.64
CA CYS A 90 -39.03 -1.35 14.31
C CYS A 90 -38.63 -0.99 12.88
N SER A 91 -39.62 -0.97 12.01
CA SER A 91 -39.56 -0.66 10.59
C SER A 91 -39.32 0.83 10.34
N GLN A 92 -38.26 1.15 9.60
CA GLN A 92 -38.07 2.39 8.82
C GLN A 92 -36.96 2.04 7.80
N GLY A 93 -37.16 2.04 6.47
CA GLY A 93 -37.87 3.01 5.64
C GLY A 93 -37.26 4.38 5.89
N TYR A 94 -36.45 5.01 5.04
CA TYR A 94 -36.47 5.10 3.58
C TYR A 94 -35.13 5.65 3.02
N CYS A 95 -35.02 5.50 1.69
CA CYS A 95 -34.16 6.17 0.70
C CYS A 95 -32.68 5.77 0.62
#